data_AF-A0A2M7Z824-F1
#
_entry.id   AF-A0A2M7Z824-F1
#
_cell.length_a   1.000
_cell.length_b   1.000
_cell.length_c   1.000
_cell.angle_alpha   90.00
_cell.angle_beta   90.00
_cell.angle_gamma   90.00
#
_symmetry.space_group_name_H-M   'P 1'
#
loop_
_entity.id
_entity.type
_entity.pdbx_description
1 polymer ?
#
loop_
_entity_poly.entity_id
_entity_poly.type
_entity_poly.pdbx_seq_one_letter_code
_entity_poly.pdbx_strand_id
1 'polypeptide(L)'
;MARPRILDQKIMLKIAKKLGKKNIVAINGIVSNKASKLGISAEAALILLAKEHGIGTSTYQRNLDVTKQAEVRDALPSIFAPVRATNHASKIKNRNETKPTISKKASLKLAIEYLIEDQELRSRCQDILMAFANFDRPINQATLILEDRIRKKALPTKKIVGENLVNHAFNEEISKTVLRVASNDPDDQRGFTQMLRGIFAAFAIKHITIL
;
A
#
# COMPACT_ATOMS: atom_id res chain seq x y z
N MET A 1 -7.20 -19.02 34.38
CA MET A 1 -6.62 -19.77 33.24
C MET A 1 -7.30 -19.30 31.96
N ALA A 2 -6.60 -18.56 31.09
CA ALA A 2 -7.19 -18.05 29.85
C ALA A 2 -7.27 -19.16 28.80
N ARG A 3 -8.47 -19.41 28.25
CA ARG A 3 -8.71 -20.39 27.18
C ARG A 3 -7.77 -20.14 25.99
N PRO A 4 -7.27 -21.17 25.28
CA PRO A 4 -6.48 -20.96 24.09
C PRO A 4 -7.37 -20.30 23.02
N ARG A 5 -7.07 -19.05 22.67
CA ARG A 5 -7.62 -18.41 21.46
C ARG A 5 -7.19 -19.28 20.30
N ILE A 6 -8.15 -19.89 19.61
CA ILE A 6 -7.86 -20.82 18.50
C ILE A 6 -7.40 -19.96 17.32
N LEU A 7 -6.10 -19.67 17.31
CA LEU A 7 -5.40 -19.16 16.15
C LEU A 7 -5.51 -20.19 15.03
N ASP A 8 -5.61 -19.72 13.79
CA ASP A 8 -5.77 -20.61 12.64
C ASP A 8 -4.54 -21.53 12.49
N GLN A 9 -4.77 -22.82 12.73
CA GLN A 9 -3.71 -23.83 12.71
C GLN A 9 -3.04 -23.95 11.34
N LYS A 10 -3.77 -23.74 10.24
CA LYS A 10 -3.21 -23.85 8.89
C LYS A 10 -2.22 -22.72 8.61
N ILE A 11 -2.52 -21.48 9.02
CA ILE A 11 -1.55 -20.39 8.94
C ILE A 11 -0.35 -20.66 9.85
N MET A 12 -0.58 -21.08 11.09
CA MET A 12 0.52 -21.30 12.03
C MET A 12 1.48 -22.38 11.55
N LEU A 13 0.98 -23.46 10.94
CA LEU A 13 1.80 -24.49 10.30
C LEU A 13 2.66 -23.94 9.16
N LYS A 14 2.09 -23.08 8.32
CA LYS A 14 2.84 -22.42 7.22
C LYS A 14 3.95 -21.52 7.77
N ILE A 15 3.67 -20.76 8.82
CA ILE A 15 4.67 -19.91 9.50
C ILE A 15 5.76 -20.79 10.13
N ALA A 16 5.37 -21.84 10.86
CA ALA A 16 6.31 -22.76 11.50
C ALA A 16 7.27 -23.40 10.49
N LYS A 17 6.74 -23.88 9.35
CA LYS A 17 7.55 -24.41 8.25
C LYS A 17 8.53 -23.38 7.71
N LYS A 18 8.10 -22.13 7.53
CA LYS A 18 8.94 -21.05 6.98
C LYS A 18 10.01 -20.56 7.97
N LEU A 19 9.75 -20.65 9.26
CA LEU A 19 10.68 -20.32 10.34
C LEU A 19 11.55 -21.50 10.80
N GLY A 20 11.41 -22.69 10.20
CA GLY A 20 12.14 -23.89 10.60
C GLY A 20 11.77 -24.39 12.02
N LYS A 21 10.58 -24.06 12.53
CA LYS A 21 10.11 -24.47 13.85
C LYS A 21 9.29 -25.76 13.73
N LYS A 22 9.61 -26.76 14.56
CA LYS A 22 8.91 -28.06 14.58
C LYS A 22 7.54 -28.02 15.28
N ASN A 23 7.28 -27.00 16.10
CA ASN A 23 6.09 -26.94 16.95
C ASN A 23 5.31 -25.61 16.77
N ILE A 24 4.00 -25.72 16.62
CA ILE A 24 3.02 -24.62 16.56
C ILE A 24 3.03 -23.79 17.85
N VAL A 25 3.31 -24.41 19.00
CA VAL A 25 3.36 -23.72 20.31
C VAL A 25 4.40 -22.59 20.31
N ALA A 26 5.51 -22.77 19.59
CA ALA A 26 6.51 -21.71 19.44
C ALA A 26 5.94 -20.49 18.68
N ILE A 27 5.04 -20.72 17.72
CA ILE A 27 4.39 -19.66 16.96
C ILE A 27 3.40 -18.89 17.84
N ASN A 28 2.66 -19.56 18.73
CA ASN A 28 1.78 -18.89 19.69
C ASN A 28 2.53 -17.85 20.53
N GLY A 29 3.69 -18.22 21.07
CA GLY A 29 4.52 -17.29 21.86
C GLY A 29 4.98 -16.08 21.04
N ILE A 30 5.38 -16.28 19.78
CA ILE A 30 5.77 -15.18 18.88
C ILE A 30 4.58 -14.27 18.59
N VAL A 31 3.41 -14.85 18.28
CA VAL A 31 2.18 -14.11 17.99
C VAL A 31 1.72 -13.31 19.20
N SER A 32 1.70 -13.91 20.40
CA SER A 32 1.33 -13.21 21.64
C SER A 32 2.26 -12.05 21.93
N ASN A 33 3.58 -12.24 21.82
CA ASN A 33 4.54 -11.15 22.02
C ASN A 33 4.33 -10.03 20.99
N LYS A 34 4.04 -10.38 19.74
CA LYS A 34 3.78 -9.39 18.68
C LYS A 34 2.48 -8.63 18.91
N ALA A 35 1.41 -9.33 19.31
CA ALA A 35 0.13 -8.73 19.68
C ALA A 35 0.30 -7.72 20.82
N SER A 36 1.06 -8.07 21.87
CA SER A 36 1.36 -7.16 22.97
C SER A 36 2.20 -5.96 22.55
N LYS A 37 3.22 -6.15 21.70
CA LYS A 37 4.07 -5.05 21.20
C LYS A 37 3.28 -4.04 20.35
N LEU A 38 2.28 -4.51 19.59
CA LEU A 38 1.49 -3.68 18.68
C LEU A 38 0.15 -3.23 19.28
N GLY A 39 -0.23 -3.72 20.46
CA GLY A 39 -1.50 -3.37 21.10
C GLY A 39 -2.73 -3.91 20.35
N ILE A 40 -2.61 -5.03 19.65
CA ILE A 40 -3.67 -5.62 18.79
C ILE A 40 -4.07 -7.03 19.25
N SER A 41 -5.11 -7.59 18.64
CA SER A 41 -5.51 -8.99 18.85
C SER A 41 -4.45 -9.99 18.36
N ALA A 42 -4.49 -11.20 18.93
CA ALA A 42 -3.56 -12.26 18.57
C ALA A 42 -3.81 -12.75 17.13
N GLU A 43 -5.06 -12.74 16.68
CA GLU A 43 -5.46 -13.10 15.33
C GLU A 43 -4.95 -12.06 14.31
N ALA A 44 -5.05 -10.76 14.60
CA ALA A 44 -4.46 -9.72 13.77
C ALA A 44 -2.93 -9.85 13.71
N ALA A 45 -2.28 -10.05 14.87
CA ALA A 45 -0.84 -10.26 14.94
C ALA A 45 -0.38 -11.50 14.15
N LEU A 46 -1.18 -12.57 14.12
CA LEU A 46 -0.91 -13.77 13.32
C LEU A 46 -0.91 -13.45 11.82
N ILE A 47 -1.89 -12.66 11.34
CA ILE A 47 -1.95 -12.23 9.93
C ILE A 47 -0.72 -11.38 9.57
N LEU A 48 -0.35 -10.44 10.43
CA LEU A 48 0.83 -9.60 10.23
C LEU A 48 2.11 -10.43 10.17
N LEU A 49 2.27 -11.40 11.09
CA LEU A 49 3.41 -12.32 11.09
C LEU A 49 3.45 -13.18 9.82
N ALA A 50 2.30 -13.68 9.34
CA ALA A 50 2.24 -14.41 8.08
C ALA A 50 2.64 -13.53 6.88
N LYS A 51 2.17 -12.28 6.84
CA LYS A 51 2.51 -11.29 5.79
C LYS A 51 4.00 -10.97 5.76
N GLU A 52 4.65 -10.79 6.91
CA GLU A 52 6.11 -10.59 7.03
C GLU A 52 6.91 -11.71 6.38
N HIS A 53 6.43 -12.93 6.53
CA HIS A 53 7.03 -14.10 5.91
C HIS A 53 6.47 -14.36 4.50
N GLY A 54 5.80 -13.39 3.85
CA GLY A 54 5.29 -13.54 2.49
C GLY A 54 4.34 -14.72 2.30
N ILE A 55 3.59 -15.09 3.34
CA ILE A 55 2.53 -16.10 3.27
C ILE A 55 1.23 -15.39 2.87
N GLY A 56 0.51 -15.94 1.90
CA GLY A 56 -0.79 -15.41 1.47
C GLY A 56 -1.82 -15.48 2.58
N THR A 57 -2.37 -14.33 2.97
CA THR A 57 -3.31 -14.19 4.10
C THR A 57 -4.71 -13.73 3.69
N SER A 58 -4.96 -13.47 2.41
CA SER A 58 -6.20 -12.83 1.93
C SER A 58 -7.48 -13.53 2.39
N THR A 59 -7.53 -14.86 2.30
CA THR A 59 -8.69 -15.64 2.75
C THR A 59 -8.87 -15.57 4.27
N TYR A 60 -7.78 -15.64 5.02
CA TYR A 60 -7.81 -15.64 6.48
C TYR A 60 -8.18 -14.27 7.05
N GLN A 61 -7.66 -13.20 6.45
CA GLN A 61 -7.98 -11.83 6.83
C GLN A 61 -9.47 -11.52 6.58
N ARG A 62 -10.05 -11.99 5.46
CA ARG A 62 -11.48 -11.82 5.16
C ARG A 62 -12.41 -12.55 6.13
N ASN A 63 -11.93 -13.64 6.75
CA ASN A 63 -12.68 -14.42 7.73
C ASN A 63 -12.60 -13.83 9.15
N LEU A 64 -11.76 -12.81 9.39
CA LEU A 64 -11.73 -12.09 10.66
C LEU A 64 -12.93 -11.13 10.77
N ASP A 65 -13.32 -10.80 11.99
CA ASP A 65 -14.28 -9.73 12.24
C ASP A 65 -13.71 -8.36 11.82
N VAL A 66 -14.62 -7.41 11.58
CA VAL A 66 -14.29 -6.08 11.04
C VAL A 66 -13.29 -5.33 11.93
N THR A 67 -13.38 -5.48 13.26
CA THR A 67 -12.46 -4.84 14.21
C THR A 67 -11.04 -5.39 14.04
N LYS A 68 -10.89 -6.72 13.96
CA LYS A 68 -9.58 -7.34 13.74
C LYS A 68 -9.03 -7.07 12.34
N GLN A 69 -9.89 -6.91 11.33
CA GLN A 69 -9.46 -6.47 10.01
C GLN A 69 -8.89 -5.04 10.04
N ALA A 70 -9.52 -4.14 10.79
CA ALA A 70 -9.02 -2.78 11.02
C ALA A 70 -7.67 -2.79 11.75
N GLU A 71 -7.53 -3.59 12.83
CA GLU A 71 -6.25 -3.75 13.53
C GLU A 71 -5.11 -4.19 12.60
N VAL A 72 -5.37 -5.13 11.68
CA VAL A 72 -4.39 -5.56 10.67
C VAL A 72 -4.03 -4.40 9.73
N ARG A 73 -5.01 -3.60 9.30
CA ARG A 73 -4.78 -2.45 8.42
C ARG A 73 -3.93 -1.38 9.11
N ASP A 74 -4.29 -1.01 10.33
CA ASP A 74 -3.67 0.09 11.08
C ASP A 74 -2.25 -0.25 11.53
N ALA A 75 -1.99 -1.52 11.85
CA ALA A 75 -0.67 -1.99 12.24
C ALA A 75 0.24 -2.35 11.04
N LEU A 76 -0.30 -2.49 9.81
CA LEU A 76 0.48 -2.87 8.63
C LEU A 76 1.66 -1.92 8.33
N PRO A 77 1.53 -0.58 8.44
CA PRO A 77 2.64 0.34 8.21
C PRO A 77 3.88 0.08 9.05
N SER A 78 3.71 -0.41 10.29
CA SER A 78 4.84 -0.73 11.18
C SER A 78 5.76 -1.84 10.65
N ILE A 79 5.31 -2.61 9.66
CA ILE A 79 6.07 -3.71 9.04
C ILE A 79 7.05 -3.19 7.98
N PHE A 80 6.67 -2.17 7.22
CA PHE A 80 7.44 -1.69 6.07
C PHE A 80 7.98 -0.27 6.21
N ALA A 81 7.41 0.55 7.09
CA ALA A 81 7.99 1.83 7.48
C ALA A 81 9.04 1.57 8.57
N PRO A 82 10.33 1.92 8.35
CA PRO A 82 11.25 1.95 9.47
C PRO A 82 10.71 2.99 10.45
N VAL A 83 10.42 2.57 11.69
CA VAL A 83 10.20 3.49 12.79
C VAL A 83 11.43 4.40 12.81
N ARG A 84 11.28 5.66 12.35
CA ARG A 84 12.26 6.70 12.67
C ARG A 84 12.28 6.70 14.19
N ALA A 85 13.36 6.18 14.76
CA ALA A 85 13.56 6.18 16.20
C ALA A 85 13.46 7.64 16.63
N THR A 86 12.33 8.01 17.21
CA THR A 86 12.28 9.16 18.11
C THR A 86 13.21 8.77 19.24
N ASN A 87 14.38 9.40 19.25
CA ASN A 87 15.37 9.29 20.31
C ASN A 87 14.72 9.77 21.62
N HIS A 88 14.05 8.89 22.34
CA HIS A 88 13.85 9.04 23.77
C HIS A 88 14.36 7.80 24.47
N ALA A 89 15.39 8.06 25.27
CA ALA A 89 16.14 7.09 26.02
C ALA A 89 15.24 6.21 26.89
N SER A 90 15.40 4.90 26.77
CA SER A 90 15.45 4.03 27.94
C SER A 90 16.27 2.79 27.61
N LYS A 91 17.37 2.64 28.36
CA LYS A 91 18.13 1.39 28.50
C LYS A 91 17.16 0.26 28.85
N ILE A 92 17.25 -0.88 28.17
CA ILE A 92 17.28 -2.21 28.80
C ILE A 92 18.00 -3.20 27.84
N LYS A 93 18.82 -4.01 28.51
CA LYS A 93 19.77 -5.04 28.10
C LYS A 93 19.20 -6.14 27.18
N ASN A 94 20.09 -6.62 26.29
CA ASN A 94 20.25 -7.98 25.79
C ASN A 94 19.00 -8.83 25.52
N ARG A 95 18.71 -8.98 24.22
CA ARG A 95 18.33 -10.28 23.65
C ARG A 95 18.88 -10.38 22.24
N ASN A 96 19.61 -11.47 21.96
CA ASN A 96 19.87 -11.97 20.61
C ASN A 96 18.53 -12.40 19.97
N GLU A 97 17.62 -11.45 19.77
CA GLU A 97 16.48 -11.61 18.89
C GLU A 97 17.03 -11.47 17.48
N THR A 98 17.18 -12.61 16.80
CA THR A 98 17.26 -12.66 15.34
C THR A 98 16.06 -11.87 14.82
N LYS A 99 16.25 -10.57 14.54
CA LYS A 99 15.24 -9.73 13.93
C LYS A 99 14.71 -10.51 12.72
N PRO A 100 13.39 -10.75 12.61
CA PRO A 100 12.86 -11.37 11.41
C PRO A 100 13.28 -10.46 10.26
N THR A 101 14.24 -10.93 9.48
CA THR A 101 14.76 -10.20 8.34
C THR A 101 13.70 -10.38 7.27
N ILE A 102 12.64 -9.56 7.35
CA ILE A 102 11.65 -9.46 6.29
C ILE A 102 12.46 -9.23 5.02
N SER A 103 12.31 -10.12 4.05
CA SER A 103 12.94 -9.91 2.75
C SER A 103 12.50 -8.55 2.24
N LYS A 104 13.45 -7.68 1.83
CA LYS A 104 13.14 -6.35 1.26
C LYS A 104 12.03 -6.43 0.21
N LYS A 105 12.01 -7.52 -0.56
CA LYS A 105 10.99 -7.84 -1.56
C LYS A 105 9.59 -8.07 -0.96
N ALA A 106 9.49 -8.78 0.17
CA ALA A 106 8.22 -9.00 0.86
C ALA A 106 7.69 -7.71 1.50
N SER A 107 8.57 -6.92 2.12
CA SER A 107 8.22 -5.60 2.67
C SER A 107 7.71 -4.65 1.57
N LEU A 108 8.45 -4.56 0.45
CA LEU A 108 8.06 -3.74 -0.70
C LEU A 108 6.71 -4.17 -1.28
N LYS A 109 6.48 -5.48 -1.43
CA LYS A 109 5.18 -6.01 -1.90
C LYS A 109 4.04 -5.59 -0.99
N LEU A 110 4.20 -5.68 0.33
CA LEU A 110 3.18 -5.25 1.29
C LEU A 110 2.92 -3.74 1.21
N ALA A 111 3.97 -2.94 1.07
CA ALA A 111 3.85 -1.50 0.90
C ALA A 111 3.06 -1.15 -0.39
N ILE A 112 3.34 -1.83 -1.51
CA ILE A 112 2.60 -1.65 -2.77
C ILE A 112 1.12 -2.02 -2.60
N GLU A 113 0.84 -3.17 -1.98
CA GLU A 113 -0.54 -3.63 -1.74
C GLU A 113 -1.33 -2.68 -0.84
N TYR A 114 -0.64 -2.01 0.10
CA TYR A 114 -1.24 -1.07 1.05
C TYR A 114 -1.42 0.34 0.47
N LEU A 115 -0.40 0.89 -0.19
CA LEU A 115 -0.39 2.29 -0.65
C LEU A 115 -1.13 2.48 -1.98
N ILE A 116 -1.20 1.44 -2.81
CA ILE A 116 -1.90 1.50 -4.10
C ILE A 116 -3.23 0.74 -3.96
N GLU A 117 -4.26 1.46 -3.54
CA GLU A 117 -5.61 0.91 -3.37
C GLU A 117 -6.26 0.58 -4.72
N ASP A 118 -5.97 1.38 -5.75
CA ASP A 118 -6.53 1.20 -7.08
C ASP A 118 -6.02 -0.09 -7.73
N GLN A 119 -6.94 -1.04 -7.98
CA GLN A 119 -6.60 -2.37 -8.46
C GLN A 119 -5.95 -2.37 -9.85
N GLU A 120 -6.40 -1.49 -10.75
CA GLU A 120 -5.85 -1.39 -12.10
C GLU A 120 -4.43 -0.82 -12.06
N LEU A 121 -4.24 0.27 -11.32
CA LEU A 121 -2.94 0.90 -11.11
C LEU A 121 -1.96 -0.07 -10.46
N ARG A 122 -2.39 -0.75 -9.41
CA ARG A 122 -1.58 -1.75 -8.71
C ARG A 122 -1.16 -2.87 -9.66
N SER A 123 -2.09 -3.41 -10.44
CA SER A 123 -1.78 -4.50 -11.37
C SER A 123 -0.76 -4.10 -12.43
N ARG A 124 -0.78 -2.85 -12.93
CA ARG A 124 0.18 -2.40 -13.95
C ARG A 124 1.54 -2.00 -13.35
N CYS A 125 1.56 -1.47 -12.13
CA CYS A 125 2.78 -0.94 -11.53
C CYS A 125 3.52 -1.95 -10.63
N GLN A 126 2.84 -2.95 -10.06
CA GLN A 126 3.43 -3.84 -9.04
C GLN A 126 4.70 -4.53 -9.54
N ASP A 127 4.66 -5.18 -10.70
CA ASP A 127 5.82 -5.93 -11.20
C ASP A 127 7.00 -5.01 -11.53
N ILE A 128 6.70 -3.79 -11.99
CA ILE A 128 7.69 -2.79 -12.34
C ILE A 128 8.35 -2.23 -11.07
N LEU A 129 7.55 -1.88 -10.06
CA LEU A 129 8.04 -1.42 -8.75
C LEU A 129 8.88 -2.51 -8.05
N MET A 130 8.54 -3.78 -8.28
CA MET A 130 9.27 -4.92 -7.72
C MET A 130 10.58 -5.25 -8.46
N ALA A 131 10.81 -4.71 -9.66
CA ALA A 131 11.99 -4.97 -10.49
C ALA A 131 13.24 -4.15 -10.09
N PHE A 132 13.13 -3.27 -9.08
CA PHE A 132 14.25 -2.45 -8.55
C PHE A 132 15.01 -1.58 -9.57
N ALA A 133 14.39 -1.25 -10.72
CA ALA A 133 14.97 -0.37 -11.74
C ALA A 133 13.86 0.30 -12.56
N ASN A 134 14.20 1.37 -13.29
CA ASN A 134 13.33 2.08 -14.23
C ASN A 134 12.01 2.60 -13.61
N PHE A 135 12.14 3.41 -12.56
CA PHE A 135 11.00 4.01 -11.84
C PHE A 135 10.20 5.03 -12.64
N ASP A 136 10.64 5.39 -13.84
CA ASP A 136 9.85 6.21 -14.78
C ASP A 136 8.68 5.40 -15.37
N ARG A 137 8.84 4.07 -15.49
CA ARG A 137 7.82 3.23 -16.12
C ARG A 137 6.53 3.10 -15.29
N PRO A 138 6.56 2.94 -13.95
CA PRO A 138 5.36 3.04 -13.10
C PRO A 138 4.68 4.41 -13.21
N ILE A 139 5.46 5.50 -13.29
CA ILE A 139 4.92 6.86 -13.44
C ILE A 139 4.17 6.97 -14.78
N ASN A 140 4.77 6.51 -15.87
CA ASN A 140 4.13 6.46 -17.19
C ASN A 140 2.85 5.60 -17.19
N GLN A 141 2.83 4.47 -16.48
CA GLN A 141 1.61 3.66 -16.36
C GLN A 141 0.52 4.40 -15.57
N ALA A 142 0.90 5.13 -14.52
CA ALA A 142 -0.03 5.90 -13.72
C ALA A 142 -0.66 7.05 -14.52
N THR A 143 0.14 7.79 -15.29
CA THR A 143 -0.35 8.88 -16.15
C THR A 143 -1.25 8.35 -17.26
N LEU A 144 -0.93 7.21 -17.87
CA LEU A 144 -1.80 6.57 -18.87
C LEU A 144 -3.16 6.15 -18.31
N ILE A 145 -3.18 5.52 -17.12
CA ILE A 145 -4.45 5.14 -16.47
C ILE A 145 -5.27 6.39 -16.12
N LEU A 146 -4.61 7.44 -15.61
CA LEU A 146 -5.27 8.71 -15.32
C LEU A 146 -5.84 9.34 -16.60
N GLU A 147 -5.08 9.34 -17.70
CA GLU A 147 -5.51 9.83 -18.99
C GLU A 147 -6.74 9.08 -19.51
N ASP A 148 -6.71 7.74 -19.46
CA ASP A 148 -7.83 6.89 -19.88
C ASP A 148 -9.10 7.17 -19.06
N ARG A 149 -8.95 7.42 -17.74
CA ARG A 149 -10.08 7.75 -16.86
C ARG A 149 -10.66 9.11 -17.16
N ILE A 150 -9.82 10.12 -17.38
CA ILE A 150 -10.26 11.46 -17.78
C ILE A 150 -11.00 11.37 -19.12
N ARG A 151 -10.42 10.66 -20.10
CA ARG A 151 -11.03 10.46 -21.42
C ARG A 151 -12.39 9.80 -21.36
N LYS A 152 -12.53 8.73 -20.56
CA LYS A 152 -13.80 8.01 -20.38
C LYS A 152 -14.89 8.89 -19.75
N LYS A 153 -14.52 9.86 -18.90
CA LYS A 153 -15.46 10.76 -18.24
C LYS A 153 -15.77 12.02 -19.06
N ALA A 154 -14.76 12.63 -19.68
CA ALA A 154 -14.91 13.87 -20.45
C ALA A 154 -15.47 13.63 -21.87
N LEU A 155 -15.35 12.40 -22.40
CA LEU A 155 -15.87 11.99 -23.71
C LEU A 155 -15.55 12.99 -24.83
N PRO A 156 -14.26 13.33 -25.06
CA PRO A 156 -13.89 14.29 -26.08
C PRO A 156 -14.27 13.78 -27.47
N THR A 157 -14.75 14.69 -28.33
CA THR A 157 -15.13 14.39 -29.72
C THR A 157 -13.94 14.09 -30.64
N LYS A 158 -12.73 14.50 -30.23
CA LYS A 158 -11.47 14.28 -30.96
C LYS A 158 -10.49 13.48 -30.11
N LYS A 159 -9.55 12.79 -30.77
CA LYS A 159 -8.46 12.07 -30.11
C LYS A 159 -7.41 13.06 -29.58
N ILE A 160 -7.70 13.66 -28.43
CA ILE A 160 -6.78 14.49 -27.64
C ILE A 160 -6.07 13.62 -26.59
N VAL A 161 -4.87 14.01 -26.19
CA VAL A 161 -3.97 13.27 -25.27
C VAL A 161 -3.21 14.26 -24.39
N GLY A 162 -2.62 13.80 -23.30
CA GLY A 162 -1.74 14.60 -22.46
C GLY A 162 -2.41 15.87 -21.90
N GLU A 163 -1.66 16.96 -21.86
CA GLU A 163 -2.14 18.26 -21.35
C GLU A 163 -3.37 18.78 -22.10
N ASN A 164 -3.47 18.54 -23.42
CA ASN A 164 -4.63 18.96 -24.21
C ASN A 164 -5.92 18.27 -23.77
N LEU A 165 -5.84 17.00 -23.35
CA LEU A 165 -6.98 16.30 -22.76
C LEU A 165 -7.35 16.91 -21.40
N VAL A 166 -6.36 17.23 -20.57
CA VAL A 166 -6.59 17.86 -19.26
C VAL A 166 -7.26 19.22 -19.44
N ASN A 167 -6.78 20.06 -20.36
CA ASN A 167 -7.33 21.40 -20.63
C ASN A 167 -8.77 21.36 -21.20
N HIS A 168 -9.11 20.29 -21.92
CA HIS A 168 -10.47 20.06 -22.36
C HIS A 168 -11.38 19.59 -21.22
N ALA A 169 -10.88 18.67 -20.38
CA ALA A 169 -11.67 18.06 -19.32
C ALA A 169 -11.83 18.97 -18.09
N PHE A 170 -10.80 19.75 -17.75
CA PHE A 170 -10.71 20.57 -16.56
C PHE A 170 -10.42 22.03 -16.92
N ASN A 171 -11.18 22.92 -16.31
CA ASN A 171 -10.96 24.36 -16.36
C ASN A 171 -10.88 24.93 -14.94
N GLU A 172 -10.15 26.04 -14.78
CA GLU A 172 -10.06 26.77 -13.51
C GLU A 172 -11.42 27.38 -13.13
N GLU A 173 -12.24 27.75 -14.12
CA GLU A 173 -13.61 28.19 -13.91
C GLU A 173 -14.58 26.99 -13.87
N ILE A 174 -15.30 26.84 -12.75
CA ILE A 174 -16.31 25.77 -12.54
C ILE A 174 -17.42 25.77 -13.61
N SER A 175 -17.74 26.92 -14.19
CA SER A 175 -18.76 27.06 -15.24
C SER A 175 -18.29 26.51 -16.59
N LYS A 176 -16.99 26.50 -16.85
CA LYS A 176 -16.38 26.08 -18.13
C LYS A 176 -15.79 24.68 -18.08
N THR A 177 -15.67 24.09 -16.89
CA THR A 177 -15.11 22.75 -16.73
C THR A 177 -16.09 21.66 -17.15
N VAL A 178 -15.61 20.64 -17.87
CA VAL A 178 -16.40 19.46 -18.23
C VAL A 178 -16.51 18.51 -17.03
N LEU A 179 -15.40 18.32 -16.32
CA LEU A 179 -15.31 17.53 -15.11
C LEU A 179 -15.11 18.43 -13.90
N ARG A 180 -15.98 18.27 -12.91
CA ARG A 180 -15.90 18.97 -11.63
C ARG A 180 -15.22 18.10 -10.60
N VAL A 181 -14.39 18.73 -9.75
CA VAL A 181 -13.98 18.12 -8.49
C VAL A 181 -15.20 17.92 -7.60
N ALA A 182 -15.12 16.98 -6.65
CA ALA A 182 -16.24 16.69 -5.75
C ALA A 182 -16.54 17.84 -4.76
N SER A 183 -15.62 18.80 -4.63
CA SER A 183 -15.78 20.02 -3.84
C SER A 183 -16.54 21.09 -4.63
N ASN A 184 -17.30 21.92 -3.92
CA ASN A 184 -17.97 23.09 -4.50
C ASN A 184 -17.11 24.37 -4.39
N ASP A 185 -15.91 24.27 -3.82
CA ASP A 185 -14.98 25.39 -3.69
C ASP A 185 -14.31 25.68 -5.05
N PRO A 186 -14.42 26.91 -5.60
CA PRO A 186 -13.69 27.34 -6.79
C PRO A 186 -12.17 27.19 -6.68
N ASP A 187 -11.61 27.40 -5.49
CA ASP A 187 -10.16 27.31 -5.29
C ASP A 187 -9.67 25.86 -5.39
N ASP A 188 -10.48 24.88 -4.93
CA ASP A 188 -10.17 23.45 -5.08
C ASP A 188 -10.16 23.05 -6.57
N GLN A 189 -11.14 23.53 -7.35
CA GLN A 189 -11.19 23.26 -8.79
C GLN A 189 -9.96 23.85 -9.50
N ARG A 190 -9.59 25.10 -9.18
CA ARG A 190 -8.40 25.75 -9.73
C ARG A 190 -7.13 24.99 -9.37
N GLY A 191 -6.93 24.70 -8.09
CA GLY A 191 -5.76 23.99 -7.58
C GLY A 191 -5.62 22.60 -8.19
N PHE A 192 -6.71 21.84 -8.26
CA PHE A 192 -6.70 20.51 -8.86
C PHE A 192 -6.38 20.56 -10.37
N THR A 193 -6.94 21.54 -11.09
CA THR A 193 -6.66 21.73 -12.52
C THR A 193 -5.19 22.05 -12.76
N GLN A 194 -4.60 22.95 -11.96
CA GLN A 194 -3.18 23.31 -12.05
C GLN A 194 -2.27 22.11 -11.72
N MET A 195 -2.62 21.33 -10.69
CA MET A 195 -1.89 20.11 -10.34
C MET A 195 -1.91 19.09 -11.49
N LEU A 196 -3.07 18.86 -12.11
CA LEU A 196 -3.18 17.94 -13.24
C LEU A 196 -2.34 18.41 -14.44
N ARG A 197 -2.38 19.70 -14.78
CA ARG A 197 -1.52 20.26 -15.84
C ARG A 197 -0.05 20.01 -15.55
N GLY A 198 0.40 20.30 -14.31
CA GLY A 198 1.78 20.07 -13.90
C GLY A 198 2.20 18.60 -13.99
N ILE A 199 1.37 17.67 -13.51
CA ILE A 199 1.65 16.22 -13.58
C ILE A 199 1.77 15.76 -15.04
N PHE A 200 0.84 16.16 -15.90
CA PHE A 200 0.86 15.73 -17.30
C PHE A 200 2.00 16.39 -18.09
N ALA A 201 2.32 17.66 -17.83
CA ALA A 201 3.46 18.33 -18.44
C ALA A 201 4.79 17.68 -18.02
N ALA A 202 4.93 17.34 -16.73
CA ALA A 202 6.16 16.74 -16.21
C ALA A 202 6.34 15.28 -16.63
N PHE A 203 5.27 14.48 -16.67
CA PHE A 203 5.37 13.02 -16.70
C PHE A 203 4.64 12.33 -17.85
N ALA A 204 3.75 13.01 -18.60
CA ALA A 204 3.02 12.37 -19.71
C ALA A 204 3.73 12.48 -21.06
N ILE A 205 4.86 13.20 -21.14
CA ILE A 205 5.65 13.36 -22.38
C ILE A 205 6.64 12.19 -22.50
N LYS A 206 6.65 11.55 -23.67
CA LYS A 206 7.48 10.40 -24.06
C LYS A 206 9.01 10.54 -23.90
N HIS A 207 9.54 11.67 -23.45
CA HIS A 207 10.98 11.87 -23.26
C HIS A 207 11.25 12.85 -22.11
N ILE A 208 11.34 12.34 -20.88
CA ILE A 208 12.26 12.96 -19.91
C ILE A 208 13.66 12.50 -20.31
N THR A 209 14.25 13.20 -21.28
CA THR A 209 15.71 13.20 -21.43
C THR A 209 16.17 14.33 -20.54
N ILE A 210 16.56 14.02 -19.30
CA ILE A 210 17.33 14.97 -18.51
C ILE A 210 18.69 15.06 -19.22
N LEU A 211 18.99 16.23 -19.79
CA LEU A 211 20.33 16.59 -20.28
C LEU A 211 21.32 16.60 -19.11
#